data_AF-A0A4P5YR16-F1
#
_entry.id   AF-A0A4P5YR16-F1
#
_cell.length_a   1.000
_cell.length_b   1.000
_cell.length_c   1.000
_cell.angle_alpha   90.00
_cell.angle_beta   90.00
_cell.angle_gamma   90.00
#
_symmetry.space_group_name_H-M   'P 1'
#
loop_
_entity.id
_entity.type
_entity.pdbx_description
1 polymer ?
#
loop_
_entity_poly.entity_id
_entity_poly.type
_entity_poly.pdbx_seq_one_letter_code
_entity_poly.pdbx_strand_id
1 'polypeptide(L)'
;MSRIDDRGEEHRVWLDPASQRYFKATHPGRFGFTVVALPDGSLELTGATPLEYLERLLLQNSLFGDQLRLEGVASESGKTVLLTSQPNIAGEALSDAEMTAFMAKLWFAPLRGLSLGRPGALAFYRDLDEVAAFDAHPGNFVKDGNGVVLPIDLILLRADEALQKAFAVHLA
;
A
#
# COMPACT_ATOMS: atom_id res chain seq x y z
N MET A 1 -15.66 18.37 -15.57
CA MET A 1 -15.68 18.13 -14.12
C MET A 1 -15.47 16.63 -13.93
N SER A 2 -14.42 16.21 -13.23
CA SER A 2 -14.12 14.80 -13.00
C SER A 2 -15.15 14.19 -12.05
N ARG A 3 -15.50 12.92 -12.28
CA ARG A 3 -16.38 12.17 -11.38
C ARG A 3 -15.56 11.67 -10.20
N ILE A 4 -16.03 11.92 -8.98
CA ILE A 4 -15.45 11.37 -7.75
C ILE A 4 -16.02 9.96 -7.55
N ASP A 5 -15.16 8.98 -7.34
CA ASP A 5 -15.53 7.67 -6.79
C ASP A 5 -15.32 7.71 -5.27
N ASP A 6 -16.40 7.53 -4.52
CA ASP A 6 -16.46 7.60 -3.06
C ASP A 6 -16.72 6.24 -2.42
N ARG A 7 -16.76 5.15 -3.21
CA ARG A 7 -17.03 3.79 -2.71
C ARG A 7 -15.82 3.13 -2.04
N GLY A 8 -14.64 3.74 -2.14
CA GLY A 8 -13.45 3.25 -1.43
C GLY A 8 -13.59 3.46 0.07
N GLU A 9 -13.20 2.45 0.87
CA GLU A 9 -13.28 2.52 2.33
C GLU A 9 -12.32 3.56 2.93
N GLU A 10 -11.23 3.87 2.20
CA GLU A 10 -10.15 4.76 2.63
C GLU A 10 -10.19 6.14 1.96
N HIS A 11 -10.53 6.18 0.67
CA HIS A 11 -10.33 7.37 -0.17
C HIS A 11 -11.56 7.71 -1.02
N ARG A 12 -11.70 9.01 -1.27
CA ARG A 12 -12.40 9.57 -2.42
C ARG A 12 -11.38 9.78 -3.54
N VAL A 13 -11.64 9.25 -4.73
CA VAL A 13 -10.69 9.24 -5.84
C VAL A 13 -11.26 9.94 -7.06
N TRP A 14 -10.47 10.75 -7.75
CA TRP A 14 -10.84 11.32 -9.04
C TRP A 14 -9.62 11.49 -9.95
N LEU A 15 -9.83 11.31 -11.26
CA LEU A 15 -8.81 11.63 -12.27
C LEU A 15 -8.90 13.12 -12.60
N ASP A 16 -7.78 13.83 -12.57
CA ASP A 16 -7.65 15.13 -13.23
C ASP A 16 -7.19 14.95 -14.68
N PRO A 17 -8.04 15.22 -15.69
CA PRO A 17 -7.67 15.03 -17.09
C PRO A 17 -6.53 15.94 -17.56
N ALA A 18 -6.35 17.11 -16.94
CA ALA A 18 -5.34 18.07 -17.35
C ALA A 18 -3.92 17.60 -16.97
N SER A 19 -3.74 17.14 -15.73
CA SER A 19 -2.46 16.61 -15.26
C SER A 19 -2.25 15.11 -15.53
N GLN A 20 -3.29 14.37 -15.92
CA GLN A 20 -3.28 12.90 -16.01
C GLN A 20 -2.86 12.24 -14.70
N ARG A 21 -3.40 12.73 -13.57
CA ARG A 21 -3.13 12.20 -12.23
C ARG A 21 -4.42 11.79 -11.54
N TYR A 22 -4.35 10.67 -10.84
CA TYR A 22 -5.37 10.33 -9.86
C TYR A 22 -5.08 11.07 -8.57
N PHE A 23 -6.06 11.85 -8.13
CA PHE A 23 -6.08 12.45 -6.80
C PHE A 23 -6.88 11.55 -5.87
N LYS A 24 -6.37 11.40 -4.66
CA LYS A 24 -6.99 10.65 -3.57
C LYS A 24 -7.07 11.58 -2.37
N ALA A 25 -8.28 11.76 -1.83
CA ALA A 25 -8.49 12.40 -0.54
C ALA A 25 -8.93 11.34 0.46
N THR A 26 -8.22 11.21 1.58
CA THR A 26 -8.67 10.30 2.63
C THR A 26 -10.04 10.70 3.16
N HIS A 27 -10.80 9.74 3.68
CA HIS A 27 -11.99 10.06 4.47
C HIS A 27 -11.57 10.73 5.79
N PRO A 28 -12.38 11.64 6.37
CA PRO A 28 -11.97 12.42 7.55
C PRO A 28 -11.56 11.54 8.74
N GLY A 29 -10.29 11.61 9.13
CA GLY A 29 -9.71 10.83 10.23
C GLY A 29 -9.51 9.34 9.93
N ARG A 30 -9.50 8.93 8.66
CA ARG A 30 -9.18 7.56 8.22
C ARG A 30 -7.95 7.60 7.33
N PHE A 31 -6.92 6.83 7.62
CA PHE A 31 -5.66 6.86 6.88
C PHE A 31 -5.24 5.45 6.44
N GLY A 32 -6.23 4.62 6.10
CA GLY A 32 -6.01 3.23 5.74
C GLY A 32 -5.63 2.37 6.93
N PHE A 33 -4.86 1.33 6.65
CA PHE A 33 -4.49 0.31 7.62
C PHE A 33 -2.98 0.20 7.80
N THR A 34 -2.59 -0.25 8.98
CA THR A 34 -1.25 -0.69 9.37
C THR A 34 -1.37 -2.09 10.00
N VAL A 35 -0.24 -2.76 10.24
CA VAL A 35 -0.21 -4.07 10.90
C VAL A 35 0.58 -3.95 12.19
N VAL A 36 0.04 -4.52 13.27
CA VAL A 36 0.68 -4.58 14.59
C VAL A 36 0.84 -6.02 15.03
N ALA A 37 1.88 -6.29 15.82
CA ALA A 37 2.03 -7.54 16.54
C ALA A 37 1.37 -7.44 17.92
N LEU A 38 0.54 -8.42 18.25
CA LEU A 38 -0.08 -8.56 19.57
C LEU A 38 0.86 -9.27 20.56
N PRO A 39 0.61 -9.17 21.89
CA PRO A 39 1.48 -9.79 22.89
C PRO A 39 1.65 -11.31 22.76
N ASP A 40 0.70 -12.00 22.14
CA ASP A 40 0.76 -13.44 21.86
C ASP A 40 1.52 -13.79 20.57
N GLY A 41 2.02 -12.79 19.85
CA GLY A 41 2.74 -12.94 18.59
C GLY A 41 1.83 -13.01 17.35
N SER A 42 0.50 -12.96 17.51
CA SER A 42 -0.41 -12.83 16.39
C SER A 42 -0.34 -11.43 15.78
N LEU A 43 -0.75 -11.32 14.51
CA LEU A 43 -0.71 -10.08 13.75
C LEU A 43 -2.14 -9.57 13.52
N GLU A 44 -2.34 -8.26 13.71
CA GLU A 44 -3.65 -7.63 13.53
C GLU A 44 -3.56 -6.46 12.55
N LEU A 45 -4.58 -6.35 11.69
CA LEU A 45 -4.81 -5.19 10.84
C LEU A 45 -5.55 -4.12 11.64
N THR A 46 -4.97 -2.94 11.80
CA THR A 46 -5.58 -1.83 12.54
C THR A 46 -5.54 -0.53 11.75
N GLY A 47 -6.28 0.48 12.18
CA GLY A 47 -6.32 1.78 11.51
C GLY A 47 -4.98 2.50 11.64
N ALA A 48 -4.44 2.99 10.52
CA ALA A 48 -3.19 3.73 10.53
C ALA A 48 -3.39 5.17 11.00
N THR A 49 -2.33 5.73 11.59
CA THR A 49 -2.18 7.15 11.88
C THR A 49 -1.85 7.94 10.60
N PRO A 50 -2.00 9.29 10.62
CA PRO A 50 -1.54 10.13 9.52
C PRO A 50 -0.04 9.95 9.21
N LEU A 51 0.79 9.73 10.23
CA LEU A 51 2.23 9.56 10.05
C LEU A 51 2.53 8.25 9.31
N GLU A 52 1.96 7.14 9.76
CA GLU A 52 2.14 5.83 9.10
C GLU A 52 1.66 5.85 7.64
N TYR A 53 0.56 6.56 7.36
CA TYR A 53 0.11 6.75 5.98
C TYR A 53 1.14 7.50 5.14
N LEU A 54 1.72 8.58 5.65
CA LEU A 54 2.75 9.35 4.93
C LEU A 54 4.04 8.54 4.75
N GLU A 55 4.44 7.77 5.76
CA GLU A 55 5.57 6.85 5.67
C GLU A 55 5.34 5.77 4.61
N ARG A 56 4.12 5.24 4.51
CA ARG A 56 3.73 4.30 3.44
C ARG A 56 3.88 4.92 2.05
N LEU A 57 3.52 6.20 1.86
CA LEU A 57 3.76 6.88 0.57
C LEU A 57 5.24 7.03 0.25
N LEU A 58 6.06 7.35 1.26
CA LEU A 58 7.51 7.45 1.10
C LEU A 58 8.12 6.10 0.72
N LEU A 59 7.70 5.02 1.41
CA LEU A 59 8.09 3.65 1.07
C LEU A 59 7.71 3.33 -0.38
N GLN A 60 6.46 3.55 -0.75
CA GLN A 60 5.94 3.30 -2.10
C GLN A 60 6.79 4.00 -3.19
N ASN A 61 7.09 5.29 -3.02
CA ASN A 61 7.97 6.02 -3.93
C ASN A 61 9.41 5.46 -3.94
N SER A 62 9.98 5.19 -2.77
CA SER A 62 11.38 4.76 -2.65
C SER A 62 11.63 3.34 -3.19
N LEU A 63 10.66 2.44 -3.02
CA LEU A 63 10.80 1.02 -3.35
C LEU A 63 10.47 0.74 -4.81
N PHE A 64 9.44 1.42 -5.33
CA PHE A 64 8.87 1.09 -6.64
C PHE A 64 9.06 2.20 -7.67
N GLY A 65 9.69 3.32 -7.29
CA GLY A 65 9.87 4.46 -8.19
C GLY A 65 8.56 5.16 -8.54
N ASP A 66 7.53 5.00 -7.69
CA ASP A 66 6.27 5.72 -7.85
C ASP A 66 6.52 7.24 -7.73
N GLN A 67 5.57 8.02 -8.25
CA GLN A 67 5.60 9.48 -8.22
C GLN A 67 4.41 10.02 -7.44
N LEU A 68 4.14 9.43 -6.28
CA LEU A 68 3.16 9.92 -5.34
C LEU A 68 3.58 11.27 -4.78
N ARG A 69 2.61 12.17 -4.65
CA ARG A 69 2.78 13.50 -4.07
C ARG A 69 1.78 13.71 -2.96
N LEU A 70 2.22 14.32 -1.87
CA LEU A 70 1.33 14.98 -0.93
C LEU A 70 0.98 16.35 -1.51
N GLU A 71 -0.28 16.52 -1.90
CA GLU A 71 -0.78 17.76 -2.50
C GLU A 71 -1.28 18.74 -1.44
N GLY A 72 -1.68 18.22 -0.27
CA GLY A 72 -2.04 19.07 0.85
C GLY A 72 -2.66 18.31 2.02
N VAL A 73 -2.93 19.08 3.07
CA VAL A 73 -3.64 18.63 4.26
C VAL A 73 -4.84 19.54 4.45
N ALA A 74 -6.01 18.95 4.64
CA ALA A 74 -7.26 19.64 4.86
C ALA A 74 -7.88 19.23 6.20
N SER A 75 -8.88 20.01 6.63
CA SER A 75 -9.73 19.69 7.77
C SER A 75 -11.18 19.62 7.32
N GLU A 76 -11.84 18.51 7.63
CA GLU A 76 -13.25 18.27 7.33
C GLU A 76 -13.93 17.76 8.60
N SER A 77 -14.96 18.47 9.07
CA SER A 77 -15.65 18.16 10.32
C SER A 77 -14.70 18.02 11.53
N GLY A 78 -13.66 18.85 11.59
CA GLY A 78 -12.65 18.84 12.66
C GLY A 78 -11.65 17.68 12.60
N LYS A 79 -11.66 16.88 11.52
CA LYS A 79 -10.73 15.76 11.32
C LYS A 79 -9.82 16.02 10.14
N THR A 80 -8.59 15.51 10.23
CA THR A 80 -7.59 15.63 9.17
C THR A 80 -7.99 14.80 7.94
N VAL A 81 -7.77 15.39 6.78
CA VAL A 81 -7.86 14.75 5.45
C VAL A 81 -6.53 14.96 4.75
N LEU A 82 -5.94 13.89 4.24
CA LEU A 82 -4.73 13.97 3.42
C LEU A 82 -5.13 13.91 1.95
N LEU A 83 -4.60 14.85 1.16
CA LEU A 83 -4.77 14.86 -0.29
C LEU A 83 -3.47 14.44 -0.94
N THR A 84 -3.51 13.34 -1.69
CA THR A 84 -2.37 12.82 -2.43
C THR A 84 -2.69 12.70 -3.91
N SER A 85 -1.68 12.62 -4.75
CA SER A 85 -1.86 12.27 -6.15
C SER A 85 -0.81 11.30 -6.65
N GLN A 86 -1.16 10.49 -7.65
CA GLN A 86 -0.26 9.61 -8.39
C GLN A 86 -0.49 9.74 -9.90
N PRO A 87 0.52 9.44 -10.75
CA PRO A 87 0.31 9.36 -12.19
C PRO A 87 -0.81 8.37 -12.54
N ASN A 88 -1.58 8.70 -13.57
CA ASN A 88 -2.45 7.72 -14.23
C ASN A 88 -1.58 6.75 -15.04
N ILE A 89 -1.60 5.47 -14.67
CA ILE A 89 -0.85 4.43 -15.36
C ILE A 89 -1.85 3.53 -16.06
N ALA A 90 -1.79 3.52 -17.38
CA ALA A 90 -2.53 2.58 -18.19
C ALA A 90 -1.78 1.25 -18.22
N GLY A 91 -2.44 0.18 -17.79
CA GLY A 91 -1.84 -1.14 -17.77
C GLY A 91 -2.85 -2.21 -17.35
N GLU A 92 -2.34 -3.44 -17.25
CA GLU A 92 -3.12 -4.61 -16.89
C GLU A 92 -2.66 -5.16 -15.54
N ALA A 93 -3.57 -5.83 -14.84
CA ALA A 93 -3.25 -6.55 -13.62
C ALA A 93 -2.25 -7.69 -13.91
N LEU A 94 -1.35 -7.97 -12.97
CA LEU A 94 -0.42 -9.10 -13.06
C LEU A 94 -1.13 -10.42 -12.74
N SER A 95 -0.57 -11.55 -13.18
CA SER A 95 -0.87 -12.84 -12.56
C SER A 95 -0.20 -12.99 -11.19
N ASP A 96 -0.68 -13.92 -10.36
CA ASP A 96 -0.05 -14.22 -9.05
C ASP A 96 1.43 -14.61 -9.18
N ALA A 97 1.77 -15.35 -10.24
CA ALA A 97 3.13 -15.77 -10.53
C ALA A 97 4.03 -14.58 -10.90
N GLU A 98 3.54 -13.66 -11.73
CA GLU A 98 4.27 -12.44 -12.08
C GLU A 98 4.45 -11.52 -10.88
N MET A 99 3.41 -11.34 -10.05
CA MET A 99 3.47 -10.55 -8.82
C MET A 99 4.53 -11.11 -7.87
N THR A 100 4.49 -12.42 -7.61
CA THR A 100 5.45 -13.08 -6.72
C THR A 100 6.88 -12.97 -7.26
N ALA A 101 7.08 -13.18 -8.56
CA ALA A 101 8.38 -13.02 -9.20
C ALA A 101 8.89 -11.57 -9.17
N PHE A 102 8.00 -10.59 -9.29
CA PHE A 102 8.35 -9.17 -9.15
C PHE A 102 8.80 -8.84 -7.73
N MET A 103 8.04 -9.22 -6.71
CA MET A 103 8.39 -9.00 -5.31
C MET A 103 9.74 -9.67 -4.97
N ALA A 104 9.96 -10.90 -5.43
CA ALA A 104 11.22 -11.61 -5.23
C ALA A 104 12.43 -10.88 -5.85
N LYS A 105 12.28 -10.24 -7.02
CA LYS A 105 13.35 -9.42 -7.63
C LYS A 105 13.73 -8.21 -6.79
N LEU A 106 12.82 -7.74 -5.94
CA LEU A 106 13.05 -6.65 -4.98
C LEU A 106 13.48 -7.15 -3.61
N TRP A 107 13.84 -8.44 -3.51
CA TRP A 107 14.26 -9.16 -2.30
C TRP A 107 13.19 -9.32 -1.23
N PHE A 108 11.92 -9.22 -1.61
CA PHE A 108 10.81 -9.56 -0.73
C PHE A 108 10.59 -11.07 -0.70
N ALA A 109 10.63 -11.66 0.49
CA ALA A 109 10.25 -13.04 0.76
C ALA A 109 8.76 -13.12 1.15
N PRO A 110 8.00 -14.13 0.68
CA PRO A 110 6.61 -14.30 1.07
C PRO A 110 6.51 -14.73 2.55
N LEU A 111 5.60 -14.11 3.28
CA LEU A 111 5.18 -14.54 4.62
C LEU A 111 4.11 -15.62 4.48
N ARG A 112 4.50 -16.90 4.59
CA ARG A 112 3.64 -18.05 4.30
C ARG A 112 2.52 -18.19 5.31
N GLY A 113 1.33 -18.51 4.82
CA GLY A 113 0.13 -18.71 5.65
C GLY A 113 -0.42 -17.42 6.28
N LEU A 114 0.13 -16.25 5.93
CA LEU A 114 -0.33 -14.95 6.38
C LEU A 114 -1.10 -14.25 5.26
N SER A 115 -2.33 -13.81 5.57
CA SER A 115 -3.14 -12.97 4.68
C SER A 115 -3.78 -11.88 5.53
N LEU A 116 -3.38 -10.64 5.26
CA LEU A 116 -3.89 -9.42 5.90
C LEU A 116 -4.24 -8.41 4.81
N GLY A 117 -5.38 -7.73 4.96
CA GLY A 117 -6.00 -6.92 3.90
C GLY A 117 -7.16 -7.67 3.25
N ARG A 118 -7.21 -7.67 1.92
CA ARG A 118 -8.22 -8.40 1.14
C ARG A 118 -8.08 -9.92 1.37
N PRO A 119 -9.18 -10.67 1.47
CA PRO A 119 -9.12 -12.13 1.59
C PRO A 119 -8.29 -12.77 0.47
N GLY A 120 -7.29 -13.57 0.85
CA GLY A 120 -6.38 -14.25 -0.08
C GLY A 120 -5.22 -13.40 -0.59
N ALA A 121 -5.13 -12.12 -0.19
CA ALA A 121 -3.95 -11.32 -0.48
C ALA A 121 -2.72 -11.88 0.24
N LEU A 122 -1.57 -11.81 -0.44
CA LEU A 122 -0.29 -12.25 0.08
C LEU A 122 0.33 -11.15 0.96
N ALA A 123 1.23 -11.58 1.83
CA ALA A 123 2.10 -10.73 2.60
C ALA A 123 3.56 -11.05 2.29
N PHE A 124 4.41 -10.03 2.31
CA PHE A 124 5.83 -10.15 2.03
C PHE A 124 6.65 -9.37 3.05
N TYR A 125 7.88 -9.81 3.27
CA TYR A 125 8.85 -9.14 4.14
C TYR A 125 10.23 -9.12 3.47
N ARG A 126 10.93 -8.02 3.66
CA ARG A 126 12.30 -7.83 3.22
C ARG A 126 13.15 -7.41 4.40
N ASP A 127 14.08 -8.28 4.79
CA ASP A 127 14.99 -8.09 5.92
C ASP A 127 16.06 -7.01 5.67
N LEU A 128 16.41 -6.74 4.41
CA LEU A 128 17.41 -5.75 4.01
C LEU A 128 17.20 -4.35 4.64
N ASP A 129 15.94 -3.92 4.72
CA ASP A 129 15.54 -2.62 5.28
C ASP A 129 14.25 -2.71 6.11
N GLU A 130 13.96 -3.93 6.57
CA GLU A 130 12.88 -4.28 7.49
C GLU A 130 11.49 -3.89 6.97
N VAL A 131 11.28 -3.81 5.66
CA VAL A 131 9.98 -3.44 5.10
C VAL A 131 9.08 -4.67 4.95
N ALA A 132 7.83 -4.53 5.38
CA ALA A 132 6.76 -5.48 5.09
C ALA A 132 5.75 -4.87 4.11
N ALA A 133 5.18 -5.72 3.27
CA ALA A 133 4.13 -5.38 2.32
C ALA A 133 2.95 -6.33 2.49
N PHE A 134 1.76 -5.79 2.75
CA PHE A 134 0.50 -6.53 2.89
C PHE A 134 -0.52 -6.08 1.84
N ASP A 135 -1.65 -6.78 1.80
CA ASP A 135 -2.69 -6.62 0.79
C ASP A 135 -2.19 -6.81 -0.66
N ALA A 136 -1.13 -7.60 -0.85
CA ALA A 136 -0.58 -7.86 -2.17
C ALA A 136 -1.43 -8.87 -2.93
N HIS A 137 -2.12 -8.40 -3.96
CA HIS A 137 -2.92 -9.22 -4.87
C HIS A 137 -2.80 -8.65 -6.30
N PRO A 138 -3.02 -9.45 -7.36
CA PRO A 138 -2.98 -9.04 -8.77
C PRO A 138 -3.50 -7.64 -9.11
N GLY A 139 -4.65 -7.25 -8.53
CA GLY A 139 -5.27 -5.95 -8.77
C GLY A 139 -4.47 -4.75 -8.26
N ASN A 140 -3.60 -4.97 -7.27
CA ASN A 140 -2.69 -3.98 -6.71
C ASN A 140 -1.34 -3.93 -7.45
N PHE A 141 -1.22 -4.52 -8.64
CA PHE A 141 -0.03 -4.41 -9.47
C PHE A 141 -0.45 -4.10 -10.89
N VAL A 142 0.08 -3.00 -11.44
CA VAL A 142 -0.21 -2.58 -12.81
C VAL A 142 1.05 -2.77 -13.65
N LYS A 143 0.93 -3.51 -14.76
CA LYS A 143 1.98 -3.64 -15.77
C LYS A 143 1.63 -2.80 -16.99
N ASP A 144 2.49 -1.85 -17.33
CA ASP A 144 2.30 -1.00 -18.50
C ASP A 144 2.65 -1.74 -19.82
N GLY A 145 2.40 -1.08 -20.96
CA GLY A 145 2.69 -1.65 -22.29
C GLY A 145 4.18 -1.88 -22.57
N ASN A 146 5.09 -1.33 -21.77
CA ASN A 146 6.54 -1.55 -21.86
C ASN A 146 7.02 -2.65 -20.89
N GLY A 147 6.12 -3.26 -20.12
CA GLY A 147 6.44 -4.28 -19.13
C GLY A 147 6.95 -3.72 -17.79
N VAL A 148 6.85 -2.40 -17.58
CA VAL A 148 7.14 -1.79 -16.28
C VAL A 148 6.01 -2.14 -15.33
N VAL A 149 6.36 -2.73 -14.18
CA VAL A 149 5.41 -3.10 -13.13
C VAL A 149 5.47 -2.05 -12.03
N LEU A 150 4.30 -1.54 -11.66
CA LEU A 150 4.13 -0.67 -10.50
C LEU A 150 3.10 -1.30 -9.54
N PRO A 151 3.50 -1.68 -8.32
CA PRO A 151 2.56 -1.96 -7.25
C PRO A 151 1.79 -0.69 -6.89
N ILE A 152 0.52 -0.80 -6.55
CA ILE A 152 -0.34 0.29 -6.12
C ILE A 152 -1.15 -0.16 -4.91
N ASP A 153 -1.47 0.77 -4.01
CA ASP A 153 -2.35 0.52 -2.86
C ASP A 153 -1.95 -0.67 -1.96
N LEU A 154 -0.64 -0.96 -1.87
CA LEU A 154 -0.10 -1.88 -0.87
C LEU A 154 -0.10 -1.25 0.52
N ILE A 155 -0.26 -2.08 1.56
CA ILE A 155 0.01 -1.67 2.94
C ILE A 155 1.50 -1.89 3.20
N LEU A 156 2.27 -0.80 3.24
CA LEU A 156 3.71 -0.82 3.49
C LEU A 156 4.02 -0.21 4.84
N LEU A 157 4.92 -0.86 5.59
CA LEU A 157 5.45 -0.36 6.85
C LEU A 157 6.86 -0.89 7.09
N ARG A 158 7.61 -0.21 7.97
CA ARG A 158 8.84 -0.77 8.53
C ARG A 158 8.49 -1.56 9.78
N ALA A 159 8.97 -2.79 9.83
CA ALA A 159 8.71 -3.73 10.90
C ALA A 159 9.57 -3.39 12.11
N ASP A 160 8.94 -3.12 13.25
CA ASP A 160 9.62 -3.08 14.53
C ASP A 160 10.05 -4.49 14.99
N GLU A 161 10.78 -4.57 16.10
CA GLU A 161 11.26 -5.85 16.64
C GLU A 161 10.14 -6.87 16.90
N ALA A 162 8.95 -6.41 17.29
CA ALA A 162 7.82 -7.28 17.58
C ALA A 162 7.26 -7.90 16.29
N LEU A 163 7.09 -7.10 15.25
CA LEU A 163 6.70 -7.57 13.92
C LEU A 163 7.74 -8.51 13.32
N GLN A 164 9.03 -8.16 13.40
CA GLN A 164 10.11 -9.02 12.91
C GLN A 164 10.09 -10.40 13.58
N LYS A 165 9.88 -10.45 14.90
CA LYS A 165 9.75 -11.70 15.65
C LYS A 165 8.52 -12.51 15.21
N ALA A 166 7.40 -11.85 14.98
CA ALA A 166 6.18 -12.51 14.50
C ALA A 166 6.37 -13.07 13.07
N PHE A 167 7.06 -12.34 12.19
CA PHE A 167 7.33 -12.77 10.82
C PHE A 167 8.25 -13.99 10.73
N ALA A 168 9.16 -14.17 11.69
CA ALA A 168 10.06 -15.33 11.70
C ALA A 168 9.33 -16.68 11.63
N VAL A 169 8.11 -16.76 12.17
CA VAL A 169 7.27 -17.98 12.13
C VAL A 169 6.72 -18.24 10.71
N HIS A 170 6.60 -17.20 9.89
CA HIS A 170 6.03 -17.25 8.54
C HIS A 170 7.09 -17.33 7.43
N LEU A 171 8.37 -17.15 7.75
CA LEU A 171 9.48 -17.23 6.80
C LEU A 171 10.05 -18.66 6.61
N ALA A 172 9.66 -19.60 7.47
CA ALA A 172 10.10 -20.99 7.44
C ALA A 172 9.50 -21.84 6.28
#